data_AF-D5RUJ6-F1
#
_entry.id   AF-D5RUJ6-F1
#
_cell.length_a   1.000
_cell.length_b   1.000
_cell.length_c   1.000
_cell.angle_alpha   90.00
_cell.angle_beta   90.00
_cell.angle_gamma   90.00
#
_symmetry.space_group_name_H-M   'P 1'
#
loop_
_entity.id
_entity.type
_entity.pdbx_description
1 polymer ?
#
loop_
_entity_poly.entity_id
_entity_poly.type
_entity_poly.pdbx_seq_one_letter_code
_entity_poly.pdbx_strand_id
1 'polypeptide(L)'
;AMPEAAAAPEPRAPQTTTLRVDQARIDQLMNLIGELIVAKNSLAYLLRKAEAGAGARELARDIKDQHAVVNRLAEDMQGAIMAIRMLPVSHVFQRFPRLVRDVARKLGKQVELVLEGEETEADKGMIEALAEPLIHMVRNSLDHGLEPPEERLAAGKPAQGRVWLSAASLNESILLTIRDDGRGIDPARLRRKAVERGMLEPEAAAALSEAEALRLIFAPGFSTAEQVSDLSGRGVGMDVVRATVEKAGGWVDVESEIGRGTAIRVTLPLSMAVTRIMTIECGGQLFGIPMGAVVESVRLPAAAIHRLRDREAFVLRDRIVPLLRLAALLELPAPPATAQEDAPVLVLRAGSATVGLVIGAFRERMEAIVRPLDGALAGLRGFAGTTLLGDGRVLLILDVGELI
;
A
#
# COMPACT_ATOMS: atom_id res chain seq x y z
N ALA A 1 35.01 -40.42 -6.61
CA ALA A 1 34.49 -39.56 -5.52
C ALA A 1 33.37 -38.71 -6.11
N MET A 2 32.12 -39.01 -5.75
CA MET A 2 30.96 -38.17 -6.11
C MET A 2 30.72 -37.15 -4.99
N PRO A 3 30.25 -35.93 -5.30
CA PRO A 3 30.06 -34.90 -4.29
C PRO A 3 28.82 -35.21 -3.45
N GLU A 4 28.98 -35.01 -2.14
CA GLU A 4 27.98 -35.18 -1.10
C GLU A 4 26.90 -34.10 -1.24
N ALA A 5 25.64 -34.53 -1.41
CA ALA A 5 24.51 -33.63 -1.57
C ALA A 5 24.22 -32.90 -0.24
N ALA A 6 24.28 -31.57 -0.26
CA ALA A 6 23.96 -30.73 0.88
C ALA A 6 22.48 -30.91 1.29
N ALA A 7 22.27 -31.28 2.56
CA ALA A 7 20.96 -31.46 3.16
C ALA A 7 20.14 -30.16 3.14
N ALA A 8 18.88 -30.26 2.74
CA ALA A 8 17.92 -29.16 2.76
C ALA A 8 17.63 -28.71 4.21
N PRO A 9 17.45 -27.40 4.47
CA PRO A 9 17.20 -26.89 5.81
C PRO A 9 15.85 -27.37 6.36
N GLU A 10 15.86 -27.88 7.59
CA GLU A 10 14.66 -28.33 8.30
C GLU A 10 13.68 -27.16 8.55
N PRO A 11 12.35 -27.41 8.48
CA PRO A 11 11.35 -26.39 8.76
C PRO A 11 11.40 -25.96 10.23
N ARG A 12 11.66 -24.66 10.46
CA ARG A 12 11.62 -24.02 11.78
C ARG A 12 10.27 -24.29 12.48
N ALA A 13 10.32 -24.78 13.70
CA ALA A 13 9.15 -24.92 14.57
C ALA A 13 8.36 -23.60 14.66
N PRO A 14 7.02 -23.64 14.71
CA PRO A 14 6.19 -22.43 14.78
C PRO A 14 6.57 -21.63 16.03
N GLN A 15 7.10 -20.42 15.83
CA GLN A 15 7.37 -19.49 16.92
C GLN A 15 6.03 -19.10 17.55
N THR A 16 5.84 -19.44 18.82
CA THR A 16 4.67 -18.99 19.59
C THR A 16 4.76 -17.48 19.79
N THR A 17 4.02 -16.73 18.97
CA THR A 17 3.91 -15.28 19.13
C THR A 17 2.94 -14.99 20.27
N THR A 18 3.45 -14.53 21.42
CA THR A 18 2.63 -14.04 22.52
C THR A 18 2.29 -12.56 22.29
N LEU A 19 1.01 -12.20 22.41
CA LEU A 19 0.54 -10.82 22.35
C LEU A 19 0.15 -10.38 23.76
N ARG A 20 0.80 -9.33 24.27
CA ARG A 20 0.40 -8.68 25.53
C ARG A 20 -0.65 -7.64 25.20
N VAL A 21 -1.79 -7.73 25.87
CA VAL A 21 -2.95 -6.88 25.62
C VAL A 21 -3.38 -6.25 26.94
N ASP A 22 -3.71 -4.96 26.91
CA ASP A 22 -4.33 -4.29 28.05
C ASP A 22 -5.70 -4.91 28.34
N GLN A 23 -5.97 -5.22 29.61
CA GLN A 23 -7.24 -5.79 30.04
C GLN A 23 -8.44 -4.93 29.61
N ALA A 24 -8.32 -3.60 29.63
CA ALA A 24 -9.40 -2.70 29.22
C ALA A 24 -9.82 -2.89 27.75
N ARG A 25 -8.88 -3.23 26.86
CA ARG A 25 -9.16 -3.51 25.43
C ARG A 25 -9.94 -4.83 25.28
N ILE A 26 -9.69 -5.82 26.16
CA ILE A 26 -10.43 -7.09 26.20
C ILE A 26 -11.85 -6.85 26.71
N ASP A 27 -12.00 -6.08 27.78
CA ASP A 27 -13.31 -5.77 28.36
C ASP A 27 -14.21 -5.01 27.38
N GLN A 28 -13.65 -4.08 26.59
CA GLN A 28 -14.36 -3.40 25.51
C GLN A 28 -14.88 -4.40 24.45
N LEU A 29 -14.04 -5.36 24.04
CA LEU A 29 -14.46 -6.38 23.07
C LEU A 29 -15.58 -7.26 23.63
N MET A 30 -15.54 -7.61 24.92
CA MET A 30 -16.60 -8.36 25.60
C MET A 30 -17.93 -7.60 25.61
N ASN A 31 -17.90 -6.28 25.83
CA ASN A 31 -19.10 -5.44 25.76
C ASN A 31 -19.69 -5.43 24.35
N LEU A 32 -18.85 -5.25 23.32
CA LEU A 32 -19.28 -5.25 21.92
C LEU A 32 -19.86 -6.59 21.48
N ILE A 33 -19.31 -7.71 21.97
CA ILE A 33 -19.90 -9.04 21.75
C ILE A 33 -21.28 -9.13 22.40
N GLY A 34 -21.45 -8.60 23.61
CA GLY A 34 -22.74 -8.51 24.28
C GLY A 34 -23.79 -7.75 23.47
N GLU A 35 -23.43 -6.57 22.95
CA GLU A 35 -24.30 -5.77 22.09
C GLU A 35 -24.61 -6.47 20.75
N LEU A 36 -23.63 -7.15 20.15
CA LEU A 36 -23.84 -7.94 18.93
C LEU A 36 -24.82 -9.09 19.16
N ILE A 37 -24.78 -9.76 20.32
CA ILE A 37 -25.76 -10.81 20.68
C ILE A 37 -27.17 -10.22 20.73
N VAL A 38 -27.33 -9.03 21.30
CA VAL A 38 -28.63 -8.33 21.34
C VAL A 38 -29.11 -7.99 19.92
N ALA A 39 -28.25 -7.43 19.08
CA ALA A 39 -28.57 -7.12 17.68
C ALA A 39 -28.95 -8.38 16.88
N LYS A 40 -28.22 -9.49 17.05
CA LYS A 40 -28.52 -10.79 16.43
C LYS A 40 -29.91 -11.30 16.83
N ASN A 41 -30.25 -11.21 18.12
CA ASN A 41 -31.56 -11.66 18.60
C ASN A 41 -32.70 -10.76 18.07
N SER A 42 -32.44 -9.47 17.86
CA SER A 42 -33.38 -8.54 17.23
C SER A 42 -33.71 -8.95 15.78
N LEU A 43 -32.71 -9.39 15.00
CA LEU A 43 -32.95 -9.90 13.65
C LEU A 43 -33.87 -11.13 13.64
N ALA A 44 -33.69 -12.06 14.58
CA ALA A 44 -34.59 -13.21 14.72
C ALA A 44 -36.02 -12.79 15.08
N TYR A 45 -36.17 -11.73 15.87
CA TYR A 45 -37.48 -11.14 16.17
C TYR A 45 -38.12 -10.51 14.91
N LEU A 46 -37.36 -9.77 14.10
CA LEU A 46 -37.86 -9.21 12.84
C LEU A 46 -38.27 -10.29 11.85
N LEU A 47 -37.55 -11.40 11.76
CA LEU A 47 -37.91 -12.53 10.92
C LEU A 47 -39.27 -13.12 11.32
N ARG A 48 -39.48 -13.36 12.62
CA ARG A 48 -40.78 -13.83 13.15
C ARG A 48 -41.90 -12.83 12.89
N LYS A 49 -41.62 -11.52 13.02
CA LYS A 49 -42.57 -10.44 12.72
C LYS A 49 -42.95 -10.44 11.24
N ALA A 50 -42.00 -10.71 10.34
CA ALA A 50 -42.25 -10.87 8.91
C ALA A 50 -43.12 -12.09 8.61
N GLU A 51 -42.82 -13.25 9.21
CA GLU A 51 -43.58 -14.49 9.07
C GLU A 51 -45.03 -14.35 9.59
N ALA A 52 -45.23 -13.53 10.62
CA ALA A 52 -46.54 -13.20 11.18
C ALA A 52 -47.37 -12.22 10.33
N GLY A 53 -46.88 -11.82 9.14
CA GLY A 53 -47.62 -10.99 8.19
C GLY A 53 -47.55 -9.48 8.47
N ALA A 54 -46.50 -9.00 9.13
CA ALA A 54 -46.31 -7.56 9.35
C ALA A 54 -46.25 -6.75 8.04
N GLY A 55 -46.69 -5.50 8.11
CA GLY A 55 -46.72 -4.61 6.95
C GLY A 55 -45.32 -4.36 6.38
N ALA A 56 -45.16 -4.51 5.06
CA ALA A 56 -43.86 -4.41 4.39
C ALA A 56 -43.09 -3.10 4.67
N ARG A 57 -43.79 -1.96 4.82
CA ARG A 57 -43.16 -0.67 5.14
C ARG A 57 -42.61 -0.60 6.57
N GLU A 58 -43.32 -1.19 7.53
CA GLU A 58 -42.90 -1.23 8.93
C GLU A 58 -41.67 -2.13 9.06
N LEU A 59 -41.73 -3.32 8.47
CA LEU A 59 -40.62 -4.27 8.46
C LEU A 59 -39.37 -3.67 7.77
N ALA A 60 -39.54 -2.97 6.64
CA ALA A 60 -38.43 -2.32 5.95
C ALA A 60 -37.75 -1.24 6.81
N ARG A 61 -38.52 -0.47 7.59
CA ARG A 61 -37.97 0.51 8.54
C ARG A 61 -37.21 -0.19 9.66
N ASP A 62 -37.82 -1.20 10.28
CA ASP A 62 -37.19 -1.94 11.38
C ASP A 62 -35.88 -2.62 10.93
N ILE A 63 -35.86 -3.21 9.73
CA ILE A 63 -34.65 -3.79 9.14
C ILE A 63 -33.58 -2.72 8.93
N LYS A 64 -33.95 -1.54 8.41
CA LYS A 64 -33.00 -0.44 8.20
C LYS A 64 -32.38 0.03 9.51
N ASP A 65 -33.20 0.18 10.55
CA ASP A 65 -32.75 0.61 11.88
C ASP A 65 -31.82 -0.44 12.50
N GLN A 66 -32.17 -1.74 12.40
CA GLN A 66 -31.29 -2.82 12.87
C GLN A 66 -29.99 -2.94 12.07
N HIS A 67 -30.05 -2.76 10.76
CA HIS A 67 -28.86 -2.75 9.90
C HIS A 67 -27.89 -1.62 10.31
N ALA A 68 -28.40 -0.43 10.66
CA ALA A 68 -27.57 0.65 11.16
C ALA A 68 -26.88 0.30 12.49
N VAL A 69 -27.58 -0.38 13.41
CA VAL A 69 -27.00 -0.87 14.67
C VAL A 69 -25.90 -1.90 14.42
N VAL A 70 -26.14 -2.89 13.55
CA VAL A 70 -25.15 -3.92 13.19
C VAL A 70 -23.92 -3.29 12.55
N ASN A 71 -24.09 -2.32 11.64
CA ASN A 71 -22.97 -1.62 11.03
C ASN A 71 -22.12 -0.87 12.06
N ARG A 72 -22.74 -0.09 12.95
CA ARG A 72 -22.02 0.60 14.03
C ARG A 72 -21.25 -0.37 14.91
N LEU A 73 -21.88 -1.49 15.31
CA LEU A 73 -21.21 -2.51 16.12
C LEU A 73 -20.05 -3.18 15.39
N ALA A 74 -20.16 -3.38 14.08
CA ALA A 74 -19.07 -3.90 13.27
C ALA A 74 -17.89 -2.91 13.21
N GLU A 75 -18.16 -1.61 13.04
CA GLU A 75 -17.15 -0.54 13.06
C GLU A 75 -16.46 -0.46 14.43
N ASP A 76 -17.24 -0.45 15.53
CA ASP A 76 -16.71 -0.40 16.90
C ASP A 76 -15.86 -1.65 17.21
N MET A 77 -16.30 -2.83 16.78
CA MET A 77 -15.57 -4.09 16.95
C MET A 77 -14.28 -4.11 16.16
N GLN A 78 -14.30 -3.60 14.93
CA GLN A 78 -13.10 -3.42 14.14
C GLN A 78 -12.11 -2.49 14.86
N GLY A 79 -12.57 -1.35 15.38
CA GLY A 79 -11.76 -0.43 16.17
C GLY A 79 -11.12 -1.09 17.40
N ALA A 80 -11.92 -1.83 18.19
CA ALA A 80 -11.43 -2.54 19.38
C ALA A 80 -10.39 -3.64 19.03
N ILE A 81 -10.62 -4.41 17.97
CA ILE A 81 -9.67 -5.42 17.50
C ILE A 81 -8.38 -4.76 16.99
N MET A 82 -8.48 -3.64 16.28
CA MET A 82 -7.31 -2.88 15.82
C MET A 82 -6.50 -2.40 17.01
N ALA A 83 -7.14 -1.81 18.02
CA ALA A 83 -6.50 -1.39 19.25
C ALA A 83 -5.70 -2.54 19.92
N ILE A 84 -6.17 -3.79 19.90
CA ILE A 84 -5.43 -4.93 20.48
C ILE A 84 -4.12 -5.21 19.74
N ARG A 85 -4.06 -4.94 18.43
CA ARG A 85 -2.90 -5.22 17.57
C ARG A 85 -1.86 -4.07 17.55
N MET A 86 -2.21 -2.91 18.08
CA MET A 86 -1.34 -1.75 18.10
C MET A 86 -0.13 -1.97 19.00
N LEU A 87 1.03 -1.51 18.54
CA LEU A 87 2.27 -1.46 19.30
C LEU A 87 2.89 -0.05 19.18
N PRO A 88 3.61 0.43 20.21
CA PRO A 88 4.31 1.70 20.09
C PRO A 88 5.45 1.59 19.08
N VAL A 89 5.66 2.65 18.28
CA VAL A 89 6.74 2.72 17.28
C VAL A 89 8.13 2.61 17.91
N SER A 90 8.27 2.87 19.21
CA SER A 90 9.47 2.63 20.01
C SER A 90 10.09 1.24 19.77
N HIS A 91 9.29 0.20 19.52
CA HIS A 91 9.77 -1.15 19.23
C HIS A 91 10.73 -1.22 18.04
N VAL A 92 10.52 -0.36 17.04
CA VAL A 92 11.42 -0.25 15.88
C VAL A 92 12.50 0.80 16.15
N PHE A 93 12.18 1.91 16.83
CA PHE A 93 13.13 2.99 17.09
C PHE A 93 14.30 2.55 17.98
N GLN A 94 14.09 1.60 18.90
CA GLN A 94 15.13 1.02 19.77
C GLN A 94 16.37 0.49 19.04
N ARG A 95 16.26 0.13 17.76
CA ARG A 95 17.39 -0.39 16.96
C ARG A 95 18.28 0.72 16.39
N PHE A 96 17.76 1.94 16.24
CA PHE A 96 18.44 3.03 15.53
C PHE A 96 19.63 3.62 16.29
N PRO A 97 19.62 3.81 17.63
CA PRO A 97 20.76 4.39 18.33
C PRO A 97 22.07 3.62 18.10
N ARG A 98 22.00 2.28 18.07
CA ARG A 98 23.17 1.44 17.77
C ARG A 98 23.56 1.51 16.30
N LEU A 99 22.59 1.38 15.38
CA LEU A 99 22.82 1.47 13.94
C LEU A 99 23.49 2.79 13.55
N VAL A 100 22.95 3.92 14.01
CA VAL A 100 23.47 5.27 13.71
C VAL A 100 24.89 5.40 14.22
N ARG A 101 25.18 4.96 15.45
CA ARG A 101 26.54 4.98 16.01
C ARG A 101 27.54 4.17 15.19
N ASP A 102 27.16 2.96 14.80
CA ASP A 102 28.03 2.05 14.05
C ASP A 102 28.32 2.59 12.63
N VAL A 103 27.30 3.14 11.95
CA VAL A 103 27.44 3.74 10.61
C VAL A 103 28.22 5.05 10.67
N ALA A 104 27.90 5.94 11.61
CA ALA A 104 28.61 7.21 11.77
C ALA A 104 30.11 7.00 12.03
N ARG A 105 30.47 6.00 12.85
CA ARG A 105 31.87 5.62 13.09
C ARG A 105 32.58 5.13 11.83
N LYS A 106 31.91 4.30 11.01
CA LYS A 106 32.47 3.80 9.74
C LYS A 106 32.72 4.94 8.74
N LEU A 107 31.86 5.95 8.73
CA LEU A 107 31.94 7.09 7.82
C LEU A 107 32.80 8.25 8.36
N GLY A 108 33.30 8.17 9.59
CA GLY A 108 34.04 9.26 10.23
C GLY A 108 33.19 10.52 10.50
N LYS A 109 31.88 10.36 10.71
CA LYS A 109 30.94 11.47 10.96
C LYS A 109 30.57 11.54 12.44
N GLN A 110 30.31 12.74 12.95
CA GLN A 110 29.77 12.97 14.29
C GLN A 110 28.27 13.22 14.18
N VAL A 111 27.45 12.37 14.81
CA VAL A 111 25.99 12.42 14.65
C VAL A 111 25.28 12.27 15.98
N GLU A 112 24.27 13.09 16.21
CA GLU A 112 23.26 12.98 17.27
C GLU A 112 21.96 12.46 16.66
N LEU A 113 21.40 11.38 17.23
CA LEU A 113 20.07 10.88 16.89
C LEU A 113 19.06 11.41 17.89
N VAL A 114 18.01 12.05 17.40
CA VAL A 114 16.88 12.55 18.20
C VAL A 114 15.65 11.71 17.86
N LEU A 115 15.03 11.12 18.88
CA LEU A 115 13.79 10.33 18.75
C LEU A 115 12.64 11.12 19.37
N GLU A 116 11.53 11.25 18.65
CA GLU A 116 10.33 11.97 19.10
C GLU A 116 9.06 11.14 18.83
N GLY A 117 8.09 11.19 19.74
CA GLY A 117 6.80 10.50 19.57
C GLY A 117 6.89 8.97 19.59
N GLU A 118 7.84 8.42 20.34
CA GLU A 118 8.10 6.97 20.45
C GLU A 118 6.89 6.17 20.96
N GLU A 119 6.00 6.84 21.69
CA GLU A 119 4.75 6.32 22.23
C GLU A 119 3.62 6.19 21.19
N THR A 120 3.77 6.77 19.99
CA THR A 120 2.77 6.68 18.92
C THR A 120 2.49 5.21 18.61
N GLU A 121 1.23 4.82 18.68
CA GLU A 121 0.77 3.45 18.45
C GLU A 121 0.50 3.19 16.97
N ALA A 122 0.98 2.06 16.43
CA ALA A 122 0.75 1.61 15.05
C ALA A 122 0.53 0.10 14.96
N ASP A 123 -0.08 -0.36 13.87
CA ASP A 123 -0.30 -1.78 13.62
C ASP A 123 1.03 -2.56 13.60
N LYS A 124 1.10 -3.67 14.36
CA LYS A 124 2.31 -4.52 14.43
C LYS A 124 2.87 -4.91 13.06
N GLY A 125 2.01 -5.35 12.14
CA GLY A 125 2.44 -5.81 10.81
C GLY A 125 2.99 -4.66 9.97
N MET A 126 2.42 -3.46 10.12
CA MET A 126 2.93 -2.24 9.52
C MET A 126 4.31 -1.86 10.08
N ILE A 127 4.48 -1.88 11.41
CA ILE A 127 5.76 -1.61 12.08
C ILE A 127 6.85 -2.57 11.56
N GLU A 128 6.54 -3.87 11.47
CA GLU A 128 7.46 -4.88 10.97
C GLU A 128 7.82 -4.68 9.50
N ALA A 129 6.83 -4.35 8.65
CA ALA A 129 7.05 -4.08 7.22
C ALA A 129 7.91 -2.83 6.96
N LEU A 130 7.85 -1.83 7.85
CA LEU A 130 8.57 -0.56 7.70
C LEU A 130 9.98 -0.56 8.28
N ALA A 131 10.35 -1.58 9.06
CA ALA A 131 11.65 -1.61 9.73
C ALA A 131 12.82 -1.48 8.74
N GLU A 132 12.82 -2.23 7.64
CA GLU A 132 13.86 -2.16 6.61
C GLU A 132 13.85 -0.84 5.82
N PRO A 133 12.68 -0.34 5.33
CA PRO A 133 12.59 1.00 4.74
C PRO A 133 13.12 2.14 5.63
N LEU A 134 12.75 2.17 6.91
CA LEU A 134 13.21 3.20 7.85
C LEU A 134 14.74 3.14 8.06
N ILE A 135 15.30 1.92 8.17
CA ILE A 135 16.76 1.71 8.25
C ILE A 135 17.45 2.29 7.00
N HIS A 136 16.88 2.05 5.81
CA HIS A 136 17.44 2.55 4.57
C HIS A 136 17.43 4.09 4.51
N MET A 137 16.31 4.73 4.86
CA MET A 137 16.21 6.19 4.87
C MET A 137 17.18 6.84 5.85
N VAL A 138 17.30 6.30 7.08
CA VAL A 138 18.29 6.78 8.05
C VAL A 138 19.71 6.59 7.54
N ARG A 139 20.02 5.45 6.91
CA ARG A 139 21.33 5.23 6.29
C ARG A 139 21.62 6.27 5.20
N ASN A 140 20.66 6.60 4.35
CA ASN A 140 20.84 7.63 3.31
C ASN A 140 21.13 9.01 3.92
N SER A 141 20.46 9.38 5.00
CA SER A 141 20.79 10.61 5.75
C SER A 141 22.21 10.57 6.30
N LEU A 142 22.71 9.43 6.75
CA LEU A 142 24.09 9.29 7.25
C LEU A 142 25.13 9.25 6.13
N ASP A 143 24.92 8.49 5.06
CA ASP A 143 25.87 8.28 3.97
C ASP A 143 25.96 9.51 3.06
N HIS A 144 24.81 10.00 2.58
CA HIS A 144 24.73 11.04 1.56
C HIS A 144 24.23 12.39 2.08
N GLY A 145 23.36 12.40 3.09
CA GLY A 145 22.79 13.62 3.65
C GLY A 145 23.82 14.45 4.43
N LEU A 146 24.32 13.89 5.53
CA LEU A 146 25.25 14.57 6.43
C LEU A 146 26.65 14.70 5.82
N GLU A 147 27.25 15.87 5.96
CA GLU A 147 28.61 16.15 5.55
C GLU A 147 29.62 15.74 6.65
N PRO A 148 30.90 15.46 6.31
CA PRO A 148 31.96 15.30 7.30
C PRO A 148 32.10 16.54 8.20
N PRO A 149 32.63 16.40 9.43
CA PRO A 149 32.73 17.51 10.39
C PRO A 149 33.46 18.75 9.84
N GLU A 150 34.51 18.53 9.04
CA GLU A 150 35.30 19.61 8.43
C GLU A 150 34.48 20.40 7.40
N GLU A 151 33.75 19.73 6.51
CA GLU A 151 32.84 20.36 5.54
C GLU A 151 31.71 21.13 6.26
N ARG A 152 31.19 20.60 7.37
CA ARG A 152 30.14 21.27 8.15
C ARG A 152 30.62 22.56 8.77
N LEU A 153 31.81 22.55 9.39
CA LEU A 153 32.41 23.76 9.96
C LEU A 153 32.70 24.81 8.89
N ALA A 154 33.19 24.40 7.71
CA ALA A 154 33.40 25.30 6.57
C ALA A 154 32.09 25.94 6.07
N ALA A 155 30.96 25.23 6.18
CA ALA A 155 29.63 25.73 5.87
C ALA A 155 28.95 26.50 7.02
N GLY A 156 29.66 26.75 8.14
CA GLY A 156 29.12 27.46 9.31
C GLY A 156 28.14 26.64 10.16
N LYS A 157 28.12 25.32 10.00
CA LYS A 157 27.24 24.39 10.73
C LYS A 157 27.99 23.71 11.89
N PRO A 158 27.30 23.23 12.93
CA PRO A 158 27.92 22.45 14.00
C PRO A 158 28.61 21.20 13.46
N ALA A 159 29.78 20.86 14.01
CA ALA A 159 30.54 19.67 13.63
C ALA A 159 29.74 18.36 13.83
N GLN A 160 28.90 18.31 14.86
CA GLN A 160 27.94 17.23 15.09
C GLN A 160 26.67 17.49 14.28
N GLY A 161 26.37 16.61 13.33
CA GLY A 161 25.11 16.61 12.59
C GLY A 161 23.98 15.99 13.40
N ARG A 162 22.74 16.31 13.03
CA ARG A 162 21.54 15.78 13.68
C ARG A 162 20.67 15.02 12.71
N VAL A 163 20.18 13.88 13.17
CA VAL A 163 19.13 13.11 12.49
C VAL A 163 17.97 12.98 13.46
N TRP A 164 16.79 13.40 13.04
CA TRP A 164 15.53 13.24 13.77
C TRP A 164 14.75 12.10 13.16
N LEU A 165 14.23 11.24 14.03
CA LEU A 165 13.25 10.22 13.69
C LEU A 165 12.03 10.48 14.58
N SER A 166 10.96 10.98 13.99
CA SER A 166 9.74 11.33 14.71
C SER A 166 8.53 10.56 14.21
N ALA A 167 7.60 10.30 15.11
CA ALA A 167 6.29 9.77 14.80
C ALA A 167 5.20 10.65 15.41
N ALA A 168 4.12 10.86 14.67
CA ALA A 168 2.95 11.56 15.16
C ALA A 168 1.68 10.90 14.62
N SER A 169 0.63 10.88 15.45
CA SER A 169 -0.71 10.53 14.98
C SER A 169 -1.36 11.75 14.33
N LEU A 170 -1.86 11.59 13.10
CA LEU A 170 -2.55 12.60 12.30
C LEU A 170 -3.89 12.01 11.83
N ASN A 171 -4.96 12.30 12.56
CA ASN A 171 -6.30 11.73 12.32
C ASN A 171 -6.26 10.18 12.31
N GLU A 172 -6.69 9.55 11.21
CA GLU A 172 -6.69 8.09 10.96
C GLU A 172 -5.36 7.58 10.36
N SER A 173 -4.28 8.35 10.50
CA SER A 173 -2.97 8.04 9.92
C SER A 173 -1.83 8.34 10.88
N ILE A 174 -0.69 7.70 10.66
CA ILE A 174 0.57 7.99 11.33
C ILE A 174 1.50 8.67 10.35
N LEU A 175 2.07 9.77 10.79
CA LEU A 175 3.15 10.47 10.10
C LEU A 175 4.48 10.08 10.75
N LEU A 176 5.30 9.33 10.02
CA LEU A 176 6.70 9.11 10.35
C LEU A 176 7.55 10.13 9.58
N THR A 177 8.45 10.84 10.25
CA THR A 177 9.36 11.80 9.62
C THR A 177 10.80 11.45 9.93
N ILE A 178 11.61 11.33 8.89
CA ILE A 178 13.06 11.22 8.96
C ILE A 178 13.62 12.54 8.48
N ARG A 179 14.31 13.28 9.35
CA ARG A 179 14.91 14.56 9.00
C ARG A 179 16.39 14.57 9.31
N ASP A 180 17.18 15.23 8.49
CA ASP A 180 18.56 15.56 8.77
C ASP A 180 18.83 17.05 8.55
N ASP A 181 19.91 17.56 9.16
CA ASP A 181 20.43 18.90 8.93
C ASP A 181 21.65 18.87 7.98
N GLY A 182 21.64 17.97 7.00
CA GLY A 182 22.73 17.76 6.06
C GLY A 182 22.81 18.79 4.93
N ARG A 183 23.44 18.41 3.83
CA ARG A 183 23.66 19.29 2.66
C ARG A 183 22.40 19.57 1.84
N GLY A 184 21.31 18.82 2.11
CA GLY A 184 20.12 18.82 1.27
C GLY A 184 20.35 18.16 -0.09
N ILE A 185 19.31 18.15 -0.92
CA ILE A 185 19.31 17.54 -2.24
C ILE A 185 19.22 18.65 -3.28
N ASP A 186 20.14 18.64 -4.26
CA ASP A 186 20.14 19.59 -5.38
C ASP A 186 19.14 19.13 -6.46
N PRO A 187 18.00 19.83 -6.65
CA PRO A 187 17.02 19.45 -7.67
C PRO A 187 17.57 19.52 -9.10
N ALA A 188 18.49 20.46 -9.38
CA ALA A 188 19.13 20.56 -10.69
C ALA A 188 20.05 19.38 -10.98
N ARG A 189 20.75 18.86 -9.96
CA ARG A 189 21.50 17.61 -10.08
C ARG A 189 20.59 16.41 -10.35
N LEU A 190 19.43 16.33 -9.71
CA LEU A 190 18.46 15.25 -9.96
C LEU A 190 17.93 15.29 -11.40
N ARG A 191 17.55 16.48 -11.89
CA ARG A 191 17.10 16.67 -13.28
C ARG A 191 18.16 16.19 -14.28
N ARG A 192 19.42 16.63 -14.12
CA ARG A 192 20.53 16.19 -14.98
C ARG A 192 20.72 14.68 -14.95
N LYS A 193 20.73 14.08 -13.76
CA LYS A 193 20.91 12.64 -13.60
C LYS A 193 19.76 11.83 -14.21
N ALA A 194 18.53 12.34 -14.16
CA ALA A 194 17.39 11.71 -14.80
C ALA A 194 17.52 11.69 -16.34
N VAL A 195 18.04 12.76 -16.93
CA VAL A 195 18.32 12.86 -18.37
C VAL A 195 19.47 11.92 -18.76
N GLU A 196 20.58 11.95 -18.03
CA GLU A 196 21.75 11.07 -18.27
C GLU A 196 21.38 9.58 -18.21
N ARG A 197 20.44 9.21 -17.34
CA ARG A 197 19.93 7.84 -17.21
C ARG A 197 18.82 7.49 -18.20
N GLY A 198 18.47 8.40 -19.12
CA GLY A 198 17.42 8.18 -20.12
C GLY A 198 16.01 8.05 -19.53
N MET A 199 15.80 8.54 -18.31
CA MET A 199 14.48 8.47 -17.65
C MET A 199 13.54 9.59 -18.12
N LEU A 200 14.10 10.74 -18.50
CA LEU A 200 13.37 11.90 -18.98
C LEU A 200 14.13 12.58 -20.11
N GLU A 201 13.39 13.14 -21.07
CA GLU A 201 13.96 14.04 -22.06
C GLU A 201 14.40 15.37 -21.41
N PRO A 202 15.43 16.06 -21.94
CA PRO A 202 15.95 17.30 -21.38
C PRO A 202 14.88 18.37 -21.14
N GLU A 203 13.96 18.52 -22.09
CA GLU A 203 12.86 19.49 -22.05
C GLU A 203 11.86 19.15 -20.94
N ALA A 204 11.52 17.87 -20.80
CA ALA A 204 10.63 17.39 -19.75
C ALA A 204 11.27 17.55 -18.35
N ALA A 205 12.56 17.26 -18.22
CA ALA A 205 13.28 17.44 -16.96
C ALA A 205 13.39 18.93 -16.56
N ALA A 206 13.56 19.84 -17.54
CA ALA A 206 13.61 21.28 -17.30
C ALA A 206 12.25 21.86 -16.87
N ALA A 207 11.14 21.26 -17.32
CA ALA A 207 9.78 21.69 -16.98
C ALA A 207 9.36 21.32 -15.54
N LEU A 208 10.07 20.41 -14.87
CA LEU A 208 9.73 19.98 -13.51
C LEU A 208 9.93 21.12 -12.50
N SER A 209 8.96 21.32 -11.62
CA SER A 209 9.13 22.10 -10.40
C SER A 209 10.21 21.48 -9.50
N GLU A 210 10.71 22.23 -8.51
CA GLU A 210 11.70 21.69 -7.57
C GLU A 210 11.16 20.50 -6.78
N ALA A 211 9.91 20.58 -6.33
CA ALA A 211 9.25 19.48 -5.61
C ALA A 211 9.14 18.21 -6.48
N GLU A 212 8.76 18.35 -7.76
CA GLU A 212 8.69 17.21 -8.68
C GLU A 212 10.08 16.63 -8.98
N ALA A 213 11.09 17.50 -9.12
CA ALA A 213 12.47 17.06 -9.31
C ALA A 213 12.98 16.28 -8.09
N LEU A 214 12.65 16.69 -6.86
CA LEU A 214 12.99 15.94 -5.64
C LEU A 214 12.34 14.55 -5.62
N ARG A 215 11.10 14.41 -6.08
CA ARG A 215 10.40 13.12 -6.14
C ARG A 215 11.02 12.11 -7.11
N LEU A 216 11.91 12.54 -8.01
CA LEU A 216 12.66 11.64 -8.89
C LEU A 216 13.49 10.61 -8.11
N ILE A 217 13.87 10.90 -6.86
CA ILE A 217 14.61 9.94 -6.02
C ILE A 217 13.85 8.62 -5.83
N PHE A 218 12.51 8.65 -5.86
CA PHE A 218 11.68 7.46 -5.73
C PHE A 218 11.41 6.75 -7.05
N ALA A 219 11.82 7.31 -8.19
CA ALA A 219 11.56 6.73 -9.49
C ALA A 219 12.31 5.39 -9.66
N PRO A 220 11.67 4.36 -10.24
CA PRO A 220 12.32 3.07 -10.45
C PRO A 220 13.61 3.25 -11.27
N GLY A 221 14.70 2.61 -10.85
CA GLY A 221 15.97 2.74 -11.54
C GLY A 221 16.75 4.03 -11.27
N PHE A 222 16.21 4.99 -10.51
CA PHE A 222 16.95 6.19 -10.10
C PHE A 222 18.02 5.89 -9.04
N SER A 223 17.73 4.89 -8.19
CA SER A 223 18.55 4.54 -7.03
C SER A 223 19.40 3.27 -7.25
N THR A 224 19.55 2.79 -8.50
CA THR A 224 20.44 1.67 -8.82
C THR A 224 21.87 2.01 -8.39
N ALA A 225 22.27 1.38 -7.28
CA ALA A 225 23.58 1.53 -6.68
C ALA A 225 24.64 0.95 -7.62
N GLU A 226 25.65 1.75 -7.95
CA GLU A 226 26.85 1.32 -8.67
C GLU A 226 27.76 0.41 -7.80
N GLN A 227 27.42 0.18 -6.53
CA GLN A 227 28.10 -0.80 -5.68
C GLN A 227 27.08 -1.51 -4.79
N VAL A 228 26.95 -2.82 -4.99
CA VAL A 228 26.37 -3.73 -4.00
C VAL A 228 27.31 -3.69 -2.80
N SER A 229 27.04 -2.87 -1.79
CA SER A 229 27.82 -2.91 -0.55
C SER A 229 27.49 -4.19 0.22
N ASP A 230 28.52 -4.79 0.83
CA ASP A 230 28.54 -6.14 1.41
C ASP A 230 27.52 -6.43 2.54
N LEU A 231 26.62 -5.49 2.88
CA LEU A 231 25.81 -5.59 4.10
C LEU A 231 24.31 -5.84 3.91
N SER A 232 23.75 -5.90 2.69
CA SER A 232 22.31 -6.18 2.54
C SER A 232 21.86 -7.16 1.46
N GLY A 233 22.70 -7.58 0.50
CA GLY A 233 22.36 -8.67 -0.46
C GLY A 233 21.11 -8.49 -1.34
N ARG A 234 20.35 -7.40 -1.17
CA ARG A 234 19.18 -6.99 -1.95
C ARG A 234 19.35 -5.50 -2.16
N GLY A 235 19.53 -5.05 -3.40
CA GLY A 235 19.73 -3.63 -3.71
C GLY A 235 18.48 -2.82 -3.34
N VAL A 236 18.40 -2.35 -2.10
CA VAL A 236 17.28 -1.51 -1.63
C VAL A 236 17.55 -0.08 -2.09
N GLY A 237 16.75 0.38 -3.05
CA GLY A 237 16.68 1.78 -3.46
C GLY A 237 15.48 2.49 -2.85
N MET A 238 15.41 3.81 -3.03
CA MET A 238 14.25 4.61 -2.60
C MET A 238 12.96 4.23 -3.36
N ASP A 239 13.06 3.58 -4.51
CA ASP A 239 11.94 2.97 -5.24
C ASP A 239 11.33 1.78 -4.48
N VAL A 240 12.16 0.93 -3.87
CA VAL A 240 11.72 -0.18 -3.00
C VAL A 240 11.05 0.36 -1.73
N VAL A 241 11.60 1.44 -1.15
CA VAL A 241 10.97 2.15 -0.03
C VAL A 241 9.57 2.62 -0.40
N ARG A 242 9.42 3.33 -1.53
CA ARG A 242 8.11 3.79 -2.00
C ARG A 242 7.14 2.63 -2.20
N ALA A 243 7.56 1.59 -2.92
CA ALA A 243 6.71 0.42 -3.18
C ALA A 243 6.25 -0.28 -1.88
N THR A 244 7.12 -0.35 -0.87
CA THR A 244 6.79 -0.95 0.43
C THR A 244 5.76 -0.10 1.19
N VAL A 245 5.92 1.22 1.18
CA VAL A 245 4.98 2.17 1.80
C VAL A 245 3.63 2.14 1.08
N GLU A 246 3.61 2.14 -0.25
CA GLU A 246 2.39 2.05 -1.05
C GLU A 246 1.65 0.72 -0.82
N LYS A 247 2.38 -0.39 -0.71
CA LYS A 247 1.82 -1.70 -0.37
C LYS A 247 1.19 -1.74 1.03
N ALA A 248 1.70 -0.92 1.96
CA ALA A 248 1.11 -0.72 3.27
C ALA A 248 -0.09 0.26 3.26
N GLY A 249 -0.52 0.73 2.09
CA GLY A 249 -1.60 1.71 1.94
C GLY A 249 -1.20 3.14 2.30
N GLY A 250 0.09 3.40 2.46
CA GLY A 250 0.64 4.72 2.75
C GLY A 250 1.17 5.45 1.52
N TRP A 251 1.76 6.61 1.74
CA TRP A 251 2.49 7.38 0.75
C TRP A 251 3.74 8.01 1.37
N VAL A 252 4.72 8.33 0.53
CA VAL A 252 5.99 8.95 0.94
C VAL A 252 6.23 10.22 0.15
N ASP A 253 6.70 11.28 0.82
CA ASP A 253 7.17 12.51 0.21
C ASP A 253 8.56 12.90 0.70
N VAL A 254 9.17 13.84 -0.02
CA VAL A 254 10.45 14.43 0.35
C VAL A 254 10.40 15.94 0.23
N GLU A 255 10.91 16.60 1.26
CA GLU A 255 11.19 18.03 1.29
C GLU A 255 12.69 18.20 1.50
N SER A 256 13.35 19.07 0.75
CA SER A 256 14.78 19.31 0.92
C SER A 256 15.16 20.71 0.50
N GLU A 257 16.09 21.32 1.23
CA GLU A 257 16.66 22.62 0.90
C GLU A 257 18.19 22.52 1.02
N ILE A 258 18.89 23.01 0.00
CA ILE A 258 20.35 22.96 -0.08
C ILE A 258 20.95 23.71 1.12
N GLY A 259 21.88 23.04 1.81
CA GLY A 259 22.55 23.53 3.02
C GLY A 259 21.74 23.38 4.32
N ARG A 260 20.43 23.15 4.24
CA ARG A 260 19.54 23.01 5.43
C ARG A 260 19.15 21.57 5.75
N GLY A 261 19.25 20.67 4.78
CA GLY A 261 19.04 19.24 4.97
C GLY A 261 17.81 18.71 4.25
N THR A 262 17.36 17.53 4.67
CA THR A 262 16.29 16.78 4.00
C THR A 262 15.29 16.28 5.04
N ALA A 263 14.00 16.26 4.70
CA ALA A 263 12.94 15.62 5.45
C ALA A 263 12.17 14.67 4.54
N ILE A 264 12.16 13.39 4.89
CA ILE A 264 11.33 12.36 4.25
C ILE A 264 10.14 12.11 5.17
N ARG A 265 8.94 12.23 4.61
CA ARG A 265 7.67 12.05 5.32
C ARG A 265 6.98 10.80 4.80
N VAL A 266 6.68 9.87 5.70
CA VAL A 266 5.92 8.66 5.38
C VAL A 266 4.60 8.73 6.13
N THR A 267 3.50 8.76 5.41
CA THR A 267 2.16 8.74 5.99
C THR A 267 1.53 7.40 5.73
N LEU A 268 1.04 6.75 6.79
CA LEU A 268 0.47 5.42 6.73
C LEU A 268 -0.89 5.40 7.44
N PRO A 269 -1.86 4.61 6.98
CA PRO A 269 -3.11 4.44 7.69
C PRO A 269 -2.87 3.76 9.05
N LEU A 270 -3.70 4.03 10.05
CA LEU A 270 -3.54 3.42 11.38
C LEU A 270 -3.76 1.88 11.35
N SER A 271 -4.51 1.36 10.39
CA SER A 271 -4.90 -0.06 10.29
C SER A 271 -4.58 -0.67 8.91
N MET A 272 -4.61 -2.01 8.83
CA MET A 272 -4.66 -2.70 7.53
C MET A 272 -5.83 -2.12 6.72
N ALA A 273 -5.50 -1.50 5.59
CA ALA A 273 -6.47 -0.74 4.81
C ALA A 273 -7.64 -1.64 4.38
N VAL A 274 -8.85 -1.27 4.83
CA VAL A 274 -10.08 -1.73 4.20
C VAL A 274 -10.02 -1.27 2.74
N THR A 275 -9.91 -2.22 1.83
CA THR A 275 -9.78 -1.90 0.41
C THR A 275 -11.18 -1.77 -0.16
N ARG A 276 -11.47 -0.60 -0.74
CA ARG A 276 -12.64 -0.43 -1.58
C ARG A 276 -12.41 -1.18 -2.88
N ILE A 277 -13.26 -2.16 -3.16
CA ILE A 277 -13.21 -2.96 -4.37
C ILE A 277 -14.50 -2.78 -5.17
N MET A 278 -14.37 -2.80 -6.49
CA MET A 278 -15.50 -2.99 -7.39
C MET A 278 -15.56 -4.45 -7.78
N THR A 279 -16.71 -5.07 -7.51
CA THR A 279 -16.96 -6.43 -7.97
C THR A 279 -17.39 -6.41 -9.43
N ILE A 280 -16.88 -7.37 -10.19
CA ILE A 280 -17.17 -7.55 -11.62
C ILE A 280 -17.38 -9.03 -11.90
N GLU A 281 -18.11 -9.32 -12.98
CA GLU A 281 -18.30 -10.69 -13.46
C GLU A 281 -17.49 -10.94 -14.72
N CYS A 282 -16.87 -12.11 -14.80
CA CYS A 282 -16.18 -12.61 -15.99
C CYS A 282 -16.24 -14.14 -16.02
N GLY A 283 -16.63 -14.73 -17.16
CA GLY A 283 -16.69 -16.19 -17.30
C GLY A 283 -17.61 -16.89 -16.29
N GLY A 284 -18.67 -16.22 -15.82
CA GLY A 284 -19.57 -16.73 -14.78
C GLY A 284 -19.00 -16.70 -13.35
N GLN A 285 -17.84 -16.07 -13.15
CA GLN A 285 -17.18 -15.91 -11.85
C GLN A 285 -17.11 -14.43 -11.45
N LEU A 286 -17.04 -14.19 -10.14
CA LEU A 286 -16.86 -12.85 -9.58
C LEU A 286 -15.39 -12.58 -9.29
N PHE A 287 -14.95 -11.37 -9.64
CA PHE A 287 -13.62 -10.84 -9.33
C PHE A 287 -13.75 -9.47 -8.67
N GLY A 288 -12.79 -9.11 -7.82
CA GLY A 288 -12.68 -7.78 -7.24
C GLY A 288 -11.56 -6.99 -7.90
N ILE A 289 -11.79 -5.70 -8.15
CA ILE A 289 -10.77 -4.78 -8.64
C ILE A 289 -10.63 -3.63 -7.63
N PRO A 290 -9.43 -3.35 -7.10
CA PRO A 290 -9.22 -2.21 -6.21
C PRO A 290 -9.65 -0.90 -6.87
N MET A 291 -10.49 -0.13 -6.19
CA MET A 291 -11.03 1.13 -6.71
C MET A 291 -9.94 2.17 -7.02
N GLY A 292 -8.78 2.10 -6.35
CA GLY A 292 -7.64 2.99 -6.63
C GLY A 292 -7.06 2.83 -8.03
N ALA A 293 -7.24 1.67 -8.67
CA ALA A 293 -6.84 1.44 -10.06
C ALA A 293 -7.90 1.90 -11.07
N VAL A 294 -9.14 2.17 -10.64
CA VAL A 294 -10.27 2.48 -11.53
C VAL A 294 -10.32 3.97 -11.83
N VAL A 295 -10.24 4.31 -13.12
CA VAL A 295 -10.42 5.69 -13.61
C VAL A 295 -11.90 5.98 -13.84
N GLU A 296 -12.56 5.17 -14.68
CA GLU A 296 -13.99 5.29 -14.98
C GLU A 296 -14.53 3.98 -15.57
N SER A 297 -15.85 3.85 -15.63
CA SER A 297 -16.55 2.76 -16.31
C SER A 297 -17.28 3.29 -17.54
N VAL A 298 -17.14 2.61 -18.67
CA VAL A 298 -17.77 2.99 -19.94
C VAL A 298 -18.47 1.78 -20.57
N ARG A 299 -19.49 2.04 -21.38
CA ARG A 299 -20.13 1.06 -22.25
C ARG A 299 -19.76 1.40 -23.69
N LEU A 300 -19.11 0.48 -24.38
CA LEU A 300 -18.65 0.71 -25.75
C LEU A 300 -19.53 -0.05 -26.74
N PRO A 301 -20.15 0.62 -27.71
CA PRO A 301 -20.76 -0.08 -28.83
C PRO A 301 -19.67 -0.78 -29.64
N ALA A 302 -19.98 -1.91 -30.26
CA ALA A 302 -19.01 -2.68 -31.04
C ALA A 302 -18.32 -1.84 -32.14
N ALA A 303 -19.01 -0.84 -32.70
CA ALA A 303 -18.48 0.07 -33.70
C ALA A 303 -17.41 1.06 -33.17
N ALA A 304 -17.35 1.30 -31.86
CA ALA A 304 -16.34 2.14 -31.23
C ALA A 304 -15.04 1.37 -30.90
N ILE A 305 -15.03 0.06 -31.10
CA ILE A 305 -13.85 -0.78 -30.93
C ILE A 305 -13.11 -0.84 -32.26
N HIS A 306 -11.93 -0.24 -32.28
CA HIS A 306 -11.04 -0.21 -33.43
C HIS A 306 -9.93 -1.25 -33.27
N ARG A 307 -9.63 -1.99 -34.34
CA ARG A 307 -8.53 -2.95 -34.35
C ARG A 307 -7.32 -2.31 -35.02
N LEU A 308 -6.23 -2.14 -34.27
CA LEU A 308 -4.95 -1.65 -34.76
C LEU A 308 -3.94 -2.79 -34.69
N ARG A 309 -3.59 -3.37 -35.85
CA ARG A 309 -2.80 -4.60 -35.97
C ARG A 309 -3.47 -5.75 -35.18
N ASP A 310 -2.76 -6.33 -34.21
CA ASP A 310 -3.24 -7.44 -33.38
C ASP A 310 -3.87 -6.99 -32.06
N ARG A 311 -4.10 -5.68 -31.87
CA ARG A 311 -4.66 -5.13 -30.63
C ARG A 311 -5.96 -4.37 -30.89
N GLU A 312 -6.89 -4.48 -29.95
CA GLU A 312 -8.10 -3.67 -29.92
C GLU A 312 -7.80 -2.36 -29.16
N ALA A 313 -8.49 -1.28 -29.54
CA ALA A 313 -8.43 0.01 -28.87
C ALA A 313 -9.74 0.78 -29.07
N PHE A 314 -9.95 1.81 -28.28
CA PHE A 314 -11.07 2.73 -28.44
C PHE A 314 -10.63 4.17 -28.14
N VAL A 315 -11.43 5.14 -28.56
CA VAL A 315 -11.17 6.55 -28.29
C VAL A 315 -11.92 6.97 -27.03
N LEU A 316 -11.19 7.45 -26.03
CA LEU A 316 -11.73 8.05 -24.81
C LEU A 316 -11.28 9.51 -24.74
N ARG A 317 -12.20 10.45 -24.97
CA ARG A 317 -11.94 11.91 -24.91
C ARG A 317 -10.66 12.30 -25.70
N ASP A 318 -10.65 11.94 -26.99
CA ASP A 318 -9.56 12.18 -27.94
C ASP A 318 -8.23 11.44 -27.68
N ARG A 319 -8.23 10.48 -26.74
CA ARG A 319 -7.07 9.60 -26.50
C ARG A 319 -7.36 8.18 -26.94
N ILE A 320 -6.39 7.56 -27.60
CA ILE A 320 -6.45 6.13 -27.97
C ILE A 320 -6.09 5.32 -26.74
N VAL A 321 -7.03 4.50 -26.27
CA VAL A 321 -6.86 3.63 -25.11
C VAL A 321 -6.82 2.17 -25.59
N PRO A 322 -5.75 1.40 -25.28
CA PRO A 322 -5.70 -0.02 -25.60
C PRO A 322 -6.81 -0.78 -24.88
N LEU A 323 -7.44 -1.72 -25.57
CA LEU A 323 -8.54 -2.52 -25.07
C LEU A 323 -8.10 -3.99 -24.94
N LEU A 324 -8.23 -4.52 -23.73
CA LEU A 324 -7.95 -5.91 -23.38
C LEU A 324 -9.23 -6.60 -22.93
N ARG A 325 -9.28 -7.92 -23.06
CA ARG A 325 -10.44 -8.72 -22.64
C ARG A 325 -10.09 -9.55 -21.43
N LEU A 326 -10.78 -9.33 -20.32
CA LEU A 326 -10.46 -10.01 -19.05
C LEU A 326 -10.57 -11.53 -19.17
N ALA A 327 -11.57 -12.04 -19.90
CA ALA A 327 -11.71 -13.48 -20.12
C ALA A 327 -10.48 -14.10 -20.79
N ALA A 328 -9.86 -13.40 -21.74
CA ALA A 328 -8.65 -13.87 -22.39
C ALA A 328 -7.43 -13.80 -21.45
N LEU A 329 -7.32 -12.75 -20.62
CA LEU A 329 -6.23 -12.61 -19.65
C LEU A 329 -6.29 -13.67 -18.55
N LEU A 330 -7.48 -14.10 -18.15
CA LEU A 330 -7.69 -15.11 -17.12
C LEU A 330 -7.84 -16.55 -17.67
N GLU A 331 -7.63 -16.74 -18.97
CA GLU A 331 -7.84 -18.03 -19.65
C GLU A 331 -9.23 -18.64 -19.40
N LEU A 332 -10.24 -17.77 -19.24
CA LEU A 332 -11.62 -18.16 -19.00
C LEU A 332 -12.41 -18.29 -20.32
N PRO A 333 -13.48 -19.12 -20.33
CA PRO A 333 -14.38 -19.18 -21.46
C PRO A 333 -14.91 -17.78 -21.80
N ALA A 334 -14.67 -17.34 -23.03
CA ALA A 334 -15.27 -16.11 -23.51
C ALA A 334 -16.79 -16.29 -23.56
N PRO A 335 -17.59 -15.31 -23.08
CA PRO A 335 -19.01 -15.33 -23.36
C PRO A 335 -19.22 -15.34 -24.89
N PRO A 336 -20.23 -16.04 -25.40
CA PRO A 336 -20.53 -16.03 -26.84
C PRO A 336 -20.68 -14.57 -27.27
N ALA A 337 -19.98 -14.19 -28.35
CA ALA A 337 -20.05 -12.83 -28.87
C ALA A 337 -21.47 -12.54 -29.38
N THR A 338 -22.31 -11.95 -28.52
CA THR A 338 -23.53 -11.31 -28.97
C THR A 338 -23.12 -10.01 -29.66
N ALA A 339 -23.13 -10.01 -30.99
CA ALA A 339 -22.65 -8.92 -31.84
C ALA A 339 -23.46 -7.60 -31.72
N GLN A 340 -24.28 -7.44 -30.68
CA GLN A 340 -25.34 -6.43 -30.62
C GLN A 340 -25.50 -5.73 -29.27
N GLU A 341 -24.69 -6.05 -28.26
CA GLU A 341 -24.72 -5.37 -26.96
C GLU A 341 -23.47 -4.52 -26.74
N ASP A 342 -23.66 -3.37 -26.09
CA ASP A 342 -22.55 -2.52 -25.67
C ASP A 342 -21.65 -3.27 -24.68
N ALA A 343 -20.37 -3.38 -25.03
CA ALA A 343 -19.37 -4.03 -24.19
C ALA A 343 -19.12 -3.21 -22.92
N PRO A 344 -19.27 -3.77 -21.72
CA PRO A 344 -18.90 -3.09 -20.50
C PRO A 344 -17.37 -3.08 -20.36
N VAL A 345 -16.81 -1.88 -20.20
CA VAL A 345 -15.36 -1.65 -20.15
C VAL A 345 -15.00 -0.87 -18.88
N LEU A 346 -14.02 -1.40 -18.16
CA LEU A 346 -13.38 -0.74 -17.05
C LEU A 346 -12.14 0.01 -17.54
N VAL A 347 -12.08 1.31 -17.35
CA VAL A 347 -10.87 2.09 -17.64
C VAL A 347 -10.00 2.09 -16.40
N LEU A 348 -8.81 1.52 -16.53
CA LEU A 348 -7.88 1.27 -15.43
C LEU A 348 -6.58 2.05 -15.62
N ARG A 349 -5.95 2.42 -14.50
CA ARG A 349 -4.59 2.95 -14.45
C ARG A 349 -3.62 1.82 -14.11
N ALA A 350 -2.67 1.57 -15.01
CA ALA A 350 -1.57 0.63 -14.82
C ALA A 350 -0.25 1.41 -14.95
N GLY A 351 0.32 1.81 -13.80
CA GLY A 351 1.46 2.73 -13.78
C GLY A 351 1.13 4.09 -14.41
N SER A 352 1.89 4.51 -15.42
CA SER A 352 1.63 5.73 -16.20
C SER A 352 0.64 5.52 -17.36
N ALA A 353 0.30 4.27 -17.70
CA ALA A 353 -0.58 3.94 -18.80
C ALA A 353 -2.05 3.83 -18.36
N THR A 354 -2.95 4.10 -19.30
CA THR A 354 -4.39 3.86 -19.15
C THR A 354 -4.80 2.75 -20.10
N VAL A 355 -5.62 1.82 -19.64
CA VAL A 355 -6.04 0.63 -20.39
C VAL A 355 -7.52 0.36 -20.15
N GLY A 356 -8.22 -0.05 -21.20
CA GLY A 356 -9.58 -0.53 -21.11
C GLY A 356 -9.61 -2.03 -20.93
N LEU A 357 -10.38 -2.51 -19.95
CA LEU A 357 -10.58 -3.91 -19.68
C LEU A 357 -12.06 -4.27 -19.91
N VAL A 358 -12.33 -5.05 -20.96
CA VAL A 358 -13.66 -5.61 -21.23
C VAL A 358 -13.97 -6.66 -20.18
N ILE A 359 -15.10 -6.49 -19.51
CA ILE A 359 -15.62 -7.40 -18.48
C ILE A 359 -16.94 -8.01 -18.94
N GLY A 360 -17.51 -8.93 -18.16
CA GLY A 360 -18.86 -9.47 -18.40
C GLY A 360 -19.93 -8.53 -17.87
N ALA A 361 -19.85 -8.16 -16.58
CA ALA A 361 -20.81 -7.23 -15.96
C ALA A 361 -20.20 -6.47 -14.79
N PHE A 362 -20.67 -5.24 -14.57
CA PHE A 362 -20.42 -4.50 -13.32
C PHE A 362 -21.33 -5.05 -12.22
N ARG A 363 -20.77 -5.17 -11.03
CA ARG A 363 -21.50 -5.50 -9.81
C ARG A 363 -21.29 -4.38 -8.77
N GLU A 364 -21.56 -4.66 -7.51
CA GLU A 364 -21.55 -3.67 -6.45
C GLU A 364 -20.14 -3.28 -5.99
N ARG A 365 -20.05 -2.10 -5.36
CA ARG A 365 -18.85 -1.68 -4.65
C ARG A 365 -18.95 -2.18 -3.23
N MET A 366 -17.86 -2.69 -2.69
CA MET A 366 -17.80 -3.12 -1.30
C MET A 366 -16.45 -2.79 -0.67
N GLU A 367 -16.47 -2.69 0.64
CA GLU A 367 -15.29 -2.54 1.48
C GLU A 367 -14.89 -3.92 2.00
N ALA A 368 -13.65 -4.31 1.75
CA ALA A 368 -13.19 -5.66 2.06
C ALA A 368 -11.74 -5.65 2.54
N ILE A 369 -11.45 -6.55 3.49
CA ILE A 369 -10.07 -6.86 3.86
C ILE A 369 -9.53 -7.85 2.84
N VAL A 370 -8.52 -7.42 2.09
CA VAL A 370 -7.80 -8.26 1.13
C VAL A 370 -6.71 -9.00 1.88
N ARG A 371 -6.79 -10.33 1.85
CA ARG A 371 -5.75 -11.21 2.40
C ARG A 371 -4.79 -11.59 1.27
N PRO A 372 -3.47 -11.49 1.48
CA PRO A 372 -2.52 -11.96 0.49
C PRO A 372 -2.74 -13.43 0.19
N LEU A 373 -2.36 -13.85 -1.01
CA LEU A 373 -2.30 -15.26 -1.35
C LEU A 373 -1.13 -15.90 -0.59
N ASP A 374 -1.44 -16.89 0.25
CA ASP A 374 -0.45 -17.60 1.06
C ASP A 374 -0.31 -19.07 0.64
N GLY A 375 0.77 -19.72 1.07
CA GLY A 375 1.02 -21.14 0.83
C GLY A 375 1.13 -21.47 -0.66
N ALA A 376 0.33 -22.44 -1.12
CA ALA A 376 0.34 -22.90 -2.51
C ALA A 376 -0.05 -21.80 -3.53
N LEU A 377 -0.69 -20.72 -3.08
CA LEU A 377 -1.18 -19.64 -3.94
C LEU A 377 -0.23 -18.42 -3.98
N ALA A 378 0.82 -18.39 -3.15
CA ALA A 378 1.69 -17.21 -3.00
C ALA A 378 2.47 -16.81 -4.26
N GLY A 379 2.57 -17.69 -5.26
CA GLY A 379 3.24 -17.43 -6.53
C GLY A 379 2.30 -17.13 -7.71
N LEU A 380 0.98 -17.08 -7.48
CA LEU A 380 0.01 -16.78 -8.54
C LEU A 380 0.10 -15.30 -8.91
N ARG A 381 0.39 -15.05 -10.19
CA ARG A 381 0.46 -13.71 -10.77
C ARG A 381 -0.92 -13.20 -11.17
N GLY A 382 -1.06 -11.88 -11.23
CA GLY A 382 -2.29 -11.21 -11.66
C GLY A 382 -3.36 -11.11 -10.57
N PHE A 383 -3.04 -11.50 -9.33
CA PHE A 383 -3.93 -11.43 -8.18
C PHE A 383 -3.25 -10.75 -6.99
N ALA A 384 -3.89 -9.72 -6.45
CA ALA A 384 -3.43 -9.03 -5.25
C ALA A 384 -3.78 -9.79 -3.96
N GLY A 385 -4.79 -10.67 -3.99
CA GLY A 385 -5.24 -11.40 -2.82
C GLY A 385 -6.64 -11.99 -2.94
N THR A 386 -7.23 -12.35 -1.81
CA THR A 386 -8.61 -12.81 -1.70
C THR A 386 -9.38 -12.13 -0.59
N THR A 387 -10.71 -12.15 -0.71
CA THR A 387 -11.61 -11.80 0.39
C THR A 387 -12.80 -12.75 0.43
N LEU A 388 -13.62 -12.67 1.49
CA LEU A 388 -14.82 -13.49 1.66
C LEU A 388 -16.07 -12.64 1.43
N LEU A 389 -16.98 -13.16 0.61
CA LEU A 389 -18.30 -12.57 0.41
C LEU A 389 -19.23 -12.95 1.59
N GLY A 390 -20.32 -12.20 1.75
CA GLY A 390 -21.32 -12.45 2.79
C GLY A 390 -22.02 -13.81 2.69
N ASP A 391 -21.97 -14.45 1.52
CA ASP A 391 -22.47 -15.81 1.28
C ASP A 391 -21.39 -16.90 1.50
N GLY A 392 -20.20 -16.53 1.97
CA GLY A 392 -19.09 -17.42 2.24
C GLY A 392 -18.24 -17.79 1.02
N ARG A 393 -18.57 -17.31 -0.19
CA ARG A 393 -17.72 -17.52 -1.37
C ARG A 393 -16.44 -16.69 -1.29
N VAL A 394 -15.35 -17.22 -1.83
CA VAL A 394 -14.08 -16.51 -1.96
C VAL A 394 -14.11 -15.64 -3.21
N LEU A 395 -13.78 -14.37 -3.05
CA LEU A 395 -13.60 -13.41 -4.14
C LEU A 395 -12.10 -13.19 -4.37
N LEU A 396 -11.64 -13.42 -5.59
CA LEU A 396 -10.27 -13.14 -6.01
C LEU A 396 -10.12 -11.66 -6.36
N ILE A 397 -9.10 -11.00 -5.83
CA ILE A 397 -8.79 -9.58 -6.11
C ILE A 397 -7.69 -9.51 -7.16
N LEU A 398 -7.96 -8.86 -8.28
CA LEU A 398 -7.03 -8.74 -9.40
C LEU A 398 -5.93 -7.72 -9.12
N ASP A 399 -4.69 -8.07 -9.47
CA ASP A 399 -3.60 -7.12 -9.61
C ASP A 399 -3.51 -6.70 -11.09
N VAL A 400 -4.07 -5.53 -11.39
CA VAL A 400 -4.14 -4.99 -12.76
C VAL A 400 -2.76 -4.73 -13.35
N GLY A 401 -1.78 -4.37 -12.51
CA GLY A 401 -0.42 -4.09 -12.98
C GLY A 401 0.31 -5.36 -13.41
N GLU A 402 0.11 -6.47 -12.71
CA GLU A 402 0.68 -7.76 -13.09
C GLU A 402 -0.08 -8.45 -14.23
N LEU A 403 -1.38 -8.18 -14.38
CA LEU A 403 -2.24 -8.85 -15.35
C LEU A 403 -2.04 -8.35 -16.80
N ILE A 404 -1.41 -7.19 -17.00
CA ILE A 404 -1.40 -6.42 -18.26
C ILE A 404 -0.03 -6.35 -18.92
#